data_AF-A0A3B0CP94-F1
#
_entry.id   AF-A0A3B0CP94-F1
#
_cell.length_a   1.000
_cell.length_b   1.000
_cell.length_c   1.000
_cell.angle_alpha   90.00
_cell.angle_beta   90.00
_cell.angle_gamma   90.00
#
_symmetry.space_group_name_H-M   'P 1'
#
loop_
_entity.id
_entity.type
_entity.pdbx_description
1 polymer ?
#
loop_
_entity_poly.entity_id
_entity_poly.type
_entity_poly.pdbx_seq_one_letter_code
_entity_poly.pdbx_strand_id
1 'polypeptide(L)'
;MGEQRRRYNEEFKQQTVKYMQDQVKSLPEIADELNIPLNTLYQWKAKYRKFENKSVPGAERIRELEQLLKEKELEVTAKDQQLAEVEEQLAIVKKDSAHLQQTKEVRFQFIEAHRSEFRVEKMCEVFAVSRSGYYKWIQSKANENSYKKRRALLLARITRLFLDSNKRYGSPRLTKLLQQEGWTVSERLVGKLMRESGLHSSLKNRVTATDSNHDRPAPPTC
;
A
#
# COMPACT_ATOMS: atom_id res chain seq x y z
N MET A 1 -52.11 5.79 -73.83
CA MET A 1 -51.61 7.11 -73.41
C MET A 1 -50.09 6.99 -73.26
N GLY A 2 -49.30 7.53 -74.19
CA GLY A 2 -47.84 7.44 -74.10
C GLY A 2 -47.31 8.47 -73.09
N GLU A 3 -46.82 8.02 -71.94
CA GLU A 3 -46.20 8.90 -70.95
C GLU A 3 -44.98 9.62 -71.56
N GLN A 4 -45.03 10.95 -71.60
CA GLN A 4 -43.92 11.78 -72.03
C GLN A 4 -42.71 11.50 -71.12
N ARG A 5 -41.62 11.01 -71.73
CA ARG A 5 -40.36 10.75 -71.03
C ARG A 5 -39.81 12.07 -70.48
N ARG A 6 -39.85 12.24 -69.16
CA ARG A 6 -39.21 13.38 -68.48
C ARG A 6 -37.69 13.31 -68.69
N ARG A 7 -37.12 14.36 -69.27
CA ARG A 7 -35.68 14.48 -69.53
C ARG A 7 -35.07 15.37 -68.45
N TYR A 8 -34.20 14.80 -67.63
CA TYR A 8 -33.52 15.52 -66.54
C TYR A 8 -32.15 16.02 -67.00
N ASN A 9 -31.79 17.24 -66.59
CA ASN A 9 -30.48 17.83 -66.84
C ASN A 9 -29.38 17.09 -66.06
N GLU A 10 -28.15 17.06 -66.58
CA GLU A 10 -27.01 16.36 -65.95
C GLU A 10 -26.64 16.97 -64.59
N GLU A 11 -26.70 18.29 -64.46
CA GLU A 11 -26.44 19.00 -63.19
C GLU A 11 -27.44 18.60 -62.10
N PHE A 12 -28.72 18.51 -62.46
CA PHE A 12 -29.79 18.08 -61.56
C PHE A 12 -29.60 16.63 -61.10
N LYS A 13 -29.16 15.73 -61.99
CA LYS A 13 -28.85 14.32 -61.63
C LYS A 13 -27.72 14.25 -60.61
N GLN A 14 -26.66 15.05 -60.81
CA GLN A 14 -25.51 15.09 -59.90
C GLN A 14 -25.87 15.66 -58.54
N GLN A 15 -26.63 16.76 -58.51
CA GLN A 15 -27.13 17.37 -57.25
C GLN A 15 -28.06 16.41 -56.50
N THR A 16 -28.93 15.69 -57.21
CA THR A 16 -29.82 14.69 -56.61
C THR A 16 -29.03 13.54 -55.98
N VAL A 17 -28.02 13.01 -56.68
CA VAL A 17 -27.16 11.94 -56.15
C VAL A 17 -26.34 12.41 -54.93
N LYS A 18 -25.87 13.66 -54.93
CA LYS A 18 -25.18 14.27 -53.78
C LYS A 18 -26.13 14.44 -52.59
N TYR A 19 -27.33 14.96 -52.82
CA TYR A 19 -28.38 15.08 -51.80
C TYR A 19 -28.73 13.72 -51.17
N MET A 20 -28.78 12.65 -51.97
CA MET A 20 -29.01 11.28 -51.49
C MET A 20 -27.87 10.72 -50.63
N GLN A 21 -26.64 11.24 -50.76
CA GLN A 21 -25.47 10.81 -49.96
C GLN A 21 -25.36 11.58 -48.64
N ASP A 22 -25.75 12.86 -48.64
CA ASP A 22 -25.65 13.74 -47.47
C ASP A 22 -26.82 13.53 -46.49
N GLN A 23 -27.93 12.96 -46.93
CA GLN A 23 -29.13 12.73 -46.12
C GLN A 23 -29.18 11.31 -45.55
N VAL A 24 -29.76 11.15 -44.35
CA VAL A 24 -30.00 9.84 -43.69
C VAL A 24 -31.35 9.21 -44.15
N LYS A 25 -32.04 9.82 -45.11
CA LYS A 25 -33.36 9.39 -45.58
C LYS A 25 -33.30 8.17 -46.50
N SER A 26 -34.40 7.43 -46.56
CA SER A 26 -34.50 6.25 -47.41
C SER A 26 -34.71 6.61 -48.89
N LEU A 27 -34.23 5.76 -49.80
CA LEU A 27 -34.39 5.94 -51.25
C LEU A 27 -35.86 6.15 -51.71
N PRO A 28 -36.86 5.45 -51.15
CA PRO A 28 -38.27 5.68 -51.47
C PRO A 28 -38.76 7.07 -51.06
N GLU A 29 -38.36 7.53 -49.89
CA GLU A 29 -38.76 8.84 -49.35
C GLU A 29 -38.24 10.00 -50.22
N ILE A 30 -37.01 9.86 -50.72
CA ILE A 30 -36.41 10.84 -51.65
C ILE A 30 -37.10 10.80 -53.03
N ALA A 31 -37.57 9.63 -53.46
CA ALA A 31 -38.32 9.48 -54.71
C ALA A 31 -39.66 10.22 -54.66
N ASP A 32 -40.34 10.12 -53.53
CA ASP A 32 -41.60 10.80 -53.26
C ASP A 32 -41.40 12.31 -53.13
N GLU A 33 -40.36 12.77 -52.43
CA GLU A 33 -40.03 14.20 -52.26
C GLU A 33 -39.70 14.89 -53.58
N LEU A 34 -38.94 14.23 -54.46
CA LEU A 34 -38.51 14.82 -55.73
C LEU A 34 -39.48 14.50 -56.88
N ASN A 35 -40.50 13.68 -56.64
CA ASN A 35 -41.45 13.19 -57.64
C ASN A 35 -40.72 12.56 -58.86
N ILE A 36 -39.72 11.73 -58.57
CA ILE A 36 -38.89 11.02 -59.54
C ILE A 36 -39.13 9.52 -59.36
N PRO A 37 -39.34 8.74 -60.43
CA PRO A 37 -39.53 7.30 -60.32
C PRO A 37 -38.33 6.63 -59.63
N LEU A 38 -38.61 5.75 -58.68
CA LEU A 38 -37.60 5.05 -57.88
C LEU A 38 -36.53 4.35 -58.74
N ASN A 39 -36.95 3.73 -59.85
CA ASN A 39 -36.06 3.03 -60.78
C ASN A 39 -35.08 4.01 -61.47
N THR A 40 -35.50 5.25 -61.72
CA THR A 40 -34.63 6.30 -62.27
C THR A 40 -33.56 6.72 -61.27
N LEU A 41 -33.92 6.85 -59.98
CA LEU A 41 -32.95 7.11 -58.92
C LEU A 41 -31.98 5.95 -58.73
N TYR A 42 -32.43 4.69 -58.83
CA TYR A 42 -31.53 3.53 -58.83
C TYR A 42 -30.55 3.54 -60.00
N GLN A 43 -31.02 3.88 -61.20
CA GLN A 43 -30.17 4.01 -62.38
C GLN A 43 -29.16 5.15 -62.25
N TRP A 44 -29.55 6.30 -61.70
CA TRP A 44 -28.62 7.40 -61.45
C TRP A 44 -27.62 7.03 -60.36
N LYS A 45 -28.08 6.45 -59.25
CA LYS A 45 -27.20 5.92 -58.20
C LYS A 45 -26.19 4.95 -58.77
N ALA A 46 -26.57 4.06 -59.70
CA ALA A 46 -25.66 3.11 -60.34
C ALA A 46 -24.72 3.76 -61.39
N LYS A 47 -25.23 4.72 -62.17
CA LYS A 47 -24.49 5.41 -63.23
C LYS A 47 -23.43 6.36 -62.66
N TYR A 48 -23.80 7.18 -61.67
CA TYR A 48 -22.91 8.13 -61.01
C TYR A 48 -22.16 7.50 -59.81
N ARG A 49 -22.42 6.23 -59.48
CA ARG A 49 -21.55 5.43 -58.59
C ARG A 49 -20.14 5.23 -59.15
N LYS A 50 -19.99 5.30 -60.47
CA LYS A 50 -18.72 5.06 -61.15
C LYS A 50 -17.85 6.32 -61.04
N PHE A 51 -17.28 6.56 -59.87
CA PHE A 51 -15.94 7.12 -59.63
C PHE A 51 -15.69 7.34 -58.12
N GLU A 52 -15.75 6.27 -57.33
CA GLU A 52 -14.99 6.18 -56.07
C GLU A 52 -14.40 4.78 -55.93
N ASN A 53 -13.55 4.41 -56.88
CA ASN A 53 -12.53 3.37 -56.67
C ASN A 53 -11.16 4.05 -56.45
N LYS A 54 -11.16 5.18 -55.72
CA LYS A 54 -9.98 5.62 -54.98
C LYS A 54 -10.03 4.86 -53.64
N SER A 55 -8.89 4.32 -53.20
CA SER A 55 -8.73 3.81 -51.82
C SER A 55 -9.49 4.74 -50.89
N VAL A 56 -10.50 4.20 -50.20
CA VAL A 56 -11.51 4.96 -49.48
C VAL A 56 -10.78 5.88 -48.48
N PRO A 57 -10.81 7.22 -48.65
CA PRO A 57 -10.23 8.14 -47.65
C PRO A 57 -10.87 7.93 -46.28
N GLY A 58 -12.11 7.42 -46.25
CA GLY A 58 -12.82 6.98 -45.05
C GLY A 58 -12.29 5.69 -44.41
N ALA A 59 -11.74 4.70 -45.12
CA ALA A 59 -11.25 3.48 -44.49
C ALA A 59 -9.91 3.72 -43.78
N GLU A 60 -9.03 4.50 -44.40
CA GLU A 60 -7.80 4.98 -43.75
C GLU A 60 -8.12 5.92 -42.59
N ARG A 61 -9.09 6.83 -42.75
CA ARG A 61 -9.55 7.70 -41.67
C ARG A 61 -10.26 6.97 -40.54
N ILE A 62 -11.01 5.90 -40.83
CA ILE A 62 -11.59 5.02 -39.80
C ILE A 62 -10.47 4.34 -39.01
N ARG A 63 -9.45 3.80 -39.68
CA ARG A 63 -8.29 3.20 -39.00
C ARG A 63 -7.51 4.22 -38.16
N GLU A 64 -7.34 5.43 -38.67
CA GLU A 64 -6.70 6.53 -37.94
C GLU A 64 -7.53 6.91 -36.70
N LEU A 65 -8.85 7.02 -36.84
CA LEU A 65 -9.75 7.28 -35.72
C LEU A 65 -9.77 6.13 -34.71
N GLU A 66 -9.73 4.87 -35.14
CA GLU A 66 -9.63 3.70 -34.27
C GLU A 66 -8.30 3.71 -33.49
N GLN A 67 -7.19 4.05 -34.15
CA GLN A 67 -5.89 4.19 -33.49
C GLN A 67 -5.92 5.32 -32.45
N LEU A 68 -6.48 6.47 -32.82
CA LEU A 68 -6.60 7.62 -31.92
C LEU A 68 -7.52 7.31 -30.74
N LEU A 69 -8.64 6.61 -30.98
CA LEU A 69 -9.58 6.23 -29.92
C LEU A 69 -8.91 5.26 -28.94
N LYS A 70 -8.16 4.27 -29.44
CA LYS A 70 -7.37 3.37 -28.60
C LYS A 70 -6.30 4.11 -27.80
N GLU A 71 -5.61 5.08 -28.40
CA GLU A 71 -4.65 5.93 -27.70
C GLU A 71 -5.32 6.75 -26.60
N LYS A 72 -6.49 7.34 -26.88
CA LYS A 72 -7.28 8.07 -25.89
C LYS A 72 -7.82 7.19 -24.78
N GLU A 73 -8.24 5.96 -25.07
CA GLU A 73 -8.63 4.99 -24.03
C GLU A 73 -7.45 4.65 -23.12
N LEU A 74 -6.25 4.45 -23.69
CA LEU A 74 -5.03 4.26 -22.89
C LEU A 74 -4.69 5.50 -22.06
N GLU A 75 -4.87 6.69 -22.61
CA GLU A 75 -4.66 7.95 -21.88
C GLU A 75 -5.66 8.13 -20.74
N VAL A 76 -6.94 7.85 -20.97
CA VAL A 76 -8.01 7.92 -19.96
C VAL A 76 -7.75 6.93 -18.85
N THR A 77 -7.44 5.67 -19.19
CA THR A 77 -7.14 4.65 -18.16
C THR A 77 -5.89 5.01 -17.34
N ALA A 78 -4.86 5.58 -17.96
CA ALA A 78 -3.69 6.06 -17.23
C ALA A 78 -4.03 7.24 -16.29
N LYS A 79 -4.88 8.17 -16.73
CA LYS A 79 -5.35 9.29 -15.89
C LYS A 79 -6.25 8.82 -14.76
N ASP A 80 -7.13 7.85 -15.00
CA ASP A 80 -7.99 7.27 -13.96
C ASP A 80 -7.17 6.57 -12.88
N GLN A 81 -6.09 5.87 -13.26
CA GLN A 81 -5.13 5.32 -12.30
C GLN A 81 -4.43 6.41 -11.48
N GLN A 82 -4.07 7.54 -12.09
CA GLN A 82 -3.49 8.68 -11.37
C GLN A 82 -4.49 9.34 -10.42
N LEU A 83 -5.76 9.47 -10.82
CA LEU A 83 -6.81 10.01 -9.95
C LEU A 83 -7.03 9.12 -8.74
N ALA A 84 -7.13 7.80 -8.94
CA ALA A 84 -7.27 6.84 -7.84
C ALA A 84 -6.10 6.93 -6.84
N GLU A 85 -4.88 7.09 -7.34
CA GLU A 85 -3.67 7.28 -6.52
C GLU A 85 -3.73 8.57 -5.69
N VAL A 86 -4.12 9.69 -6.29
CA VAL A 86 -4.25 10.98 -5.58
C VAL A 86 -5.41 10.95 -4.58
N GLU A 87 -6.52 10.30 -4.92
CA GLU A 87 -7.66 10.11 -4.02
C GLU A 87 -7.28 9.27 -2.80
N GLU A 88 -6.50 8.20 -2.97
CA GLU A 88 -5.96 7.40 -1.85
C GLU A 88 -5.11 8.29 -0.92
N GLN A 89 -4.21 9.10 -1.47
CA GLN A 89 -3.37 10.02 -0.70
C GLN A 89 -4.21 11.06 0.06
N LEU A 90 -5.21 11.65 -0.61
CA LEU A 90 -6.12 12.61 0.01
C LEU A 90 -6.97 11.96 1.11
N ALA A 91 -7.40 10.71 0.94
CA ALA A 91 -8.14 9.98 1.96
C ALA A 91 -7.27 9.79 3.22
N ILE A 92 -6.00 9.41 3.07
CA ILE A 92 -5.04 9.29 4.18
C ILE A 92 -4.86 10.63 4.89
N VAL A 93 -4.62 11.73 4.14
CA VAL A 93 -4.40 13.07 4.73
C VAL A 93 -5.67 13.61 5.42
N LYS A 94 -6.84 13.43 4.82
CA LYS A 94 -8.12 13.87 5.41
C LYS A 94 -8.42 13.11 6.70
N LYS A 95 -8.15 11.80 6.71
CA LYS A 95 -8.42 10.95 7.86
C LYS A 95 -7.50 11.28 9.03
N ASP A 96 -6.32 11.84 8.78
CA ASP A 96 -5.42 12.20 9.88
C ASP A 96 -4.48 13.39 9.63
N SER A 97 -5.09 14.57 9.40
CA SER A 97 -4.38 15.84 9.35
C SER A 97 -3.67 16.20 10.67
N ALA A 98 -4.11 15.62 11.80
CA ALA A 98 -3.62 15.93 13.14
C ALA A 98 -2.30 15.23 13.48
N HIS A 99 -1.99 14.07 12.89
CA HIS A 99 -0.77 13.30 13.19
C HIS A 99 0.45 13.72 12.37
N LEU A 100 0.26 14.53 11.32
CA LEU A 100 1.36 15.09 10.50
C LEU A 100 2.34 15.95 11.31
N GLN A 101 1.89 16.58 12.41
CA GLN A 101 2.74 17.34 13.33
C GLN A 101 3.29 16.51 14.50
N GLN A 102 2.91 15.24 14.61
CA GLN A 102 3.25 14.41 15.76
C GLN A 102 4.55 13.62 15.56
N THR A 103 5.01 12.97 16.62
CA THR A 103 6.24 12.17 16.63
C THR A 103 6.15 10.99 15.68
N LYS A 104 7.30 10.49 15.23
CA LYS A 104 7.39 9.34 14.31
C LYS A 104 6.67 8.09 14.84
N GLU A 105 6.65 7.89 16.16
CA GLU A 105 5.97 6.76 16.79
C GLU A 105 4.46 6.80 16.59
N VAL A 106 3.85 7.99 16.73
CA VAL A 106 2.41 8.14 16.56
C VAL A 106 2.01 7.96 15.09
N ARG A 107 2.84 8.44 14.15
CA ARG A 107 2.67 8.14 12.72
C ARG A 107 2.75 6.64 12.43
N PHE A 108 3.71 5.92 13.02
CA PHE A 108 3.80 4.47 12.86
C PHE A 108 2.63 3.71 13.48
N GLN A 109 2.06 4.19 14.59
CA GLN A 109 0.85 3.62 15.17
C GLN A 109 -0.36 3.76 14.23
N PHE A 110 -0.52 4.94 13.61
CA PHE A 110 -1.57 5.14 12.61
C PHE A 110 -1.41 4.19 11.42
N ILE A 111 -0.19 4.05 10.90
CA ILE A 111 0.13 3.15 9.79
C ILE A 111 -0.22 1.70 10.15
N GLU A 112 0.10 1.24 11.36
CA GLU A 112 -0.27 -0.12 11.80
C GLU A 112 -1.78 -0.28 11.98
N ALA A 113 -2.48 0.74 12.47
CA ALA A 113 -3.94 0.69 12.65
C ALA A 113 -4.70 0.59 11.32
N HIS A 114 -4.17 1.24 10.26
CA HIS A 114 -4.82 1.31 8.94
C HIS A 114 -4.13 0.47 7.87
N ARG A 115 -3.24 -0.45 8.25
CA ARG A 115 -2.50 -1.33 7.31
C ARG A 115 -3.38 -2.22 6.43
N SER A 116 -4.62 -2.46 6.84
CA SER A 116 -5.61 -3.24 6.09
C SER A 116 -6.44 -2.40 5.14
N GLU A 117 -6.49 -1.08 5.36
CA GLU A 117 -7.28 -0.13 4.57
C GLU A 117 -6.47 0.52 3.47
N PHE A 118 -5.20 0.85 3.75
CA PHE A 118 -4.32 1.56 2.82
C PHE A 118 -3.00 0.84 2.62
N ARG A 119 -2.34 1.12 1.49
CA ARG A 119 -0.99 0.60 1.25
C ARG A 119 0.00 1.27 2.19
N VAL A 120 0.81 0.48 2.90
CA VAL A 120 1.86 0.98 3.82
C VAL A 120 2.83 1.92 3.10
N GLU A 121 3.12 1.65 1.83
CA GLU A 121 3.98 2.49 0.98
C GLU A 121 3.43 3.92 0.87
N LYS A 122 2.13 4.03 0.57
CA LYS A 122 1.44 5.30 0.40
C LYS A 122 1.29 6.06 1.70
N MET A 123 0.97 5.36 2.79
CA MET A 123 0.97 5.98 4.10
C MET A 123 2.37 6.49 4.50
N CYS A 124 3.44 5.75 4.21
CA CYS A 124 4.80 6.20 4.49
C CYS A 124 5.18 7.45 3.68
N GLU A 125 4.79 7.50 2.40
CA GLU A 125 4.97 8.67 1.53
C GLU A 125 4.22 9.89 2.08
N VAL A 126 2.94 9.73 2.42
CA VAL A 126 2.09 10.79 2.98
C VAL A 126 2.62 11.32 4.31
N PHE A 127 3.06 10.45 5.22
CA PHE A 127 3.57 10.85 6.54
C PHE A 127 5.06 11.26 6.54
N ALA A 128 5.72 11.26 5.38
CA ALA A 128 7.14 11.54 5.21
C ALA A 128 8.04 10.71 6.16
N VAL A 129 7.75 9.42 6.29
CA VAL A 129 8.51 8.46 7.10
C VAL A 129 9.12 7.36 6.24
N SER A 130 10.24 6.78 6.68
CA SER A 130 10.85 5.68 5.94
C SER A 130 10.12 4.36 6.20
N ARG A 131 9.86 3.61 5.13
CA ARG A 131 9.33 2.23 5.19
C ARG A 131 10.18 1.33 6.09
N SER A 132 11.51 1.44 5.99
CA SER A 132 12.44 0.69 6.83
C SER A 132 12.34 1.09 8.32
N GLY A 133 12.04 2.35 8.62
CA GLY A 133 11.77 2.81 9.98
C GLY A 133 10.52 2.20 10.57
N TYR A 134 9.43 2.13 9.78
CA TYR A 134 8.18 1.50 10.18
C TYR A 134 8.36 0.01 10.54
N TYR A 135 8.99 -0.78 9.66
CA TYR A 135 9.21 -2.19 9.94
C TYR A 135 10.17 -2.44 11.11
N LYS A 136 11.19 -1.58 11.30
CA LYS A 136 12.03 -1.61 12.51
C LYS A 136 11.23 -1.33 13.77
N TRP A 137 10.29 -0.40 13.72
CA TRP A 137 9.42 -0.08 14.84
C TRP A 137 8.49 -1.26 15.20
N ILE A 138 7.89 -1.93 14.21
CA ILE A 138 7.13 -3.18 14.43
C ILE A 138 8.00 -4.25 15.08
N GLN A 139 9.20 -4.47 14.53
CA GLN A 139 10.11 -5.49 15.06
C GLN A 139 10.53 -5.16 16.50
N SER A 140 10.77 -3.89 16.81
CA SER A 140 11.08 -3.44 18.17
C SER A 140 9.92 -3.71 19.13
N LYS A 141 8.67 -3.44 18.73
CA LYS A 141 7.47 -3.76 19.52
C LYS A 141 7.33 -5.28 19.76
N ALA A 142 7.55 -6.10 18.75
CA ALA A 142 7.52 -7.55 18.88
C ALA A 142 8.62 -8.06 19.85
N ASN A 143 9.83 -7.53 19.70
CA ASN A 143 10.98 -7.87 20.55
C ASN A 143 10.80 -7.40 22.00
N GLU A 144 10.23 -6.22 22.21
CA GLU A 144 9.88 -5.71 23.54
C GLU A 144 8.90 -6.65 24.25
N ASN A 145 7.89 -7.14 23.52
CA ASN A 145 6.92 -8.09 24.06
C ASN A 145 7.59 -9.44 24.39
N SER A 146 8.48 -9.94 23.52
CA SER A 146 9.27 -11.14 23.77
C SER A 146 10.19 -11.00 25.00
N TYR A 147 10.89 -9.87 25.12
CA TYR A 147 11.74 -9.59 26.28
C TYR A 147 10.93 -9.52 27.58
N LYS A 148 9.81 -8.80 27.58
CA LYS A 148 8.90 -8.72 28.75
C LYS A 148 8.38 -10.10 29.16
N LYS A 149 7.96 -10.92 28.19
CA LYS A 149 7.53 -12.32 28.43
C LYS A 149 8.65 -13.17 29.01
N ARG A 150 9.84 -13.15 28.41
CA ARG A 150 11.01 -13.90 28.90
C ARG A 150 11.41 -13.46 30.30
N ARG A 151 11.38 -12.15 30.57
CA ARG A 151 11.68 -11.56 31.89
C ARG A 151 10.66 -12.02 32.93
N ALA A 152 9.38 -12.04 32.60
CA ALA A 152 8.32 -12.51 33.50
C ALA A 152 8.46 -14.01 33.80
N LEU A 153 8.72 -14.85 32.80
CA LEU A 153 8.97 -16.29 32.98
C LEU A 153 10.20 -16.55 33.87
N LEU A 154 11.28 -15.82 33.62
CA LEU A 154 12.50 -15.91 34.41
C LEU A 154 12.24 -15.51 35.87
N LEU A 155 11.51 -14.42 36.10
CA LEU A 155 11.16 -13.96 37.45
C LEU A 155 10.28 -15.00 38.19
N ALA A 156 9.29 -15.56 37.51
CA ALA A 156 8.46 -16.63 38.07
C ALA A 156 9.30 -17.86 38.46
N ARG A 157 10.27 -18.24 37.62
CA ARG A 157 11.17 -19.35 37.91
C ARG A 157 12.11 -19.07 39.08
N ILE A 158 12.71 -17.87 39.13
CA ILE A 158 13.53 -17.40 40.26
C ILE A 158 12.72 -17.47 41.56
N THR A 159 11.48 -16.99 41.55
CA THR A 159 10.60 -16.97 42.72
C THR A 159 10.32 -18.38 43.22
N ARG A 160 10.03 -19.31 42.30
CA ARG A 160 9.81 -20.73 42.65
C ARG A 160 11.05 -21.36 43.28
N LEU A 161 12.21 -21.25 42.65
CA LEU A 161 13.47 -21.80 43.18
C LEU A 161 13.87 -21.17 44.52
N PHE A 162 13.56 -19.88 44.71
CA PHE A 162 13.78 -19.18 45.96
C PHE A 162 12.89 -19.70 47.09
N LEU A 163 11.61 -19.99 46.81
CA LEU A 163 10.69 -20.58 47.77
C LEU A 163 11.05 -22.04 48.09
N ASP A 164 11.35 -22.84 47.06
CA ASP A 164 11.76 -24.26 47.21
C ASP A 164 13.04 -24.40 48.05
N SER A 165 13.91 -23.39 48.02
CA SER A 165 15.12 -23.31 48.84
C SER A 165 14.93 -22.68 50.23
N ASN A 166 13.68 -22.54 50.69
CA ASN A 166 13.32 -21.92 51.97
C ASN A 166 13.92 -20.51 52.13
N LYS A 167 13.95 -19.72 51.05
CA LYS A 167 14.46 -18.34 51.01
C LYS A 167 15.97 -18.21 51.34
N ARG A 168 16.73 -19.31 51.35
CA ARG A 168 18.16 -19.28 51.68
C ARG A 168 19.03 -18.91 50.50
N TYR A 169 18.66 -19.28 49.28
CA TYR A 169 19.55 -19.08 48.13
C TYR A 169 19.51 -17.65 47.60
N GLY A 170 20.68 -17.04 47.47
CA GLY A 170 20.87 -15.74 46.81
C GLY A 170 21.15 -15.89 45.31
N SER A 171 21.41 -14.75 44.65
CA SER A 171 21.69 -14.70 43.20
C SER A 171 22.76 -15.68 42.71
N PRO A 172 23.89 -15.95 43.40
CA PRO A 172 24.91 -16.85 42.86
C PRO A 172 24.41 -18.29 42.75
N ARG A 173 23.69 -18.78 43.78
CA ARG A 173 23.20 -20.17 43.81
C ARG A 173 21.99 -20.37 42.90
N LEU A 174 21.08 -19.40 42.87
CA LEU A 174 19.92 -19.45 41.95
C LEU A 174 20.35 -19.41 40.49
N THR A 175 21.40 -18.65 40.15
CA THR A 175 21.93 -18.59 38.79
C THR A 175 22.47 -19.96 38.34
N LYS A 176 23.17 -20.69 39.20
CA LYS A 176 23.66 -22.04 38.89
C LYS A 176 22.52 -23.03 38.63
N LEU A 177 21.47 -22.99 39.46
CA LEU A 177 20.28 -23.83 39.27
C LEU A 177 19.56 -23.51 37.95
N LEU A 178 19.39 -22.22 37.63
CA LEU A 178 18.78 -21.80 36.37
C LEU A 178 19.62 -22.25 35.16
N GLN A 179 20.95 -22.18 35.23
CA GLN A 179 21.83 -22.66 34.17
C GLN A 179 21.77 -24.17 34.01
N GLN A 180 21.65 -24.94 35.10
CA GLN A 180 21.42 -26.39 35.06
C GLN A 180 20.08 -26.75 34.42
N GLU A 181 19.07 -25.91 34.58
CA GLU A 181 17.76 -26.03 33.90
C GLU A 181 17.78 -25.54 32.44
N GLY A 182 18.94 -25.14 31.91
CA GLY A 182 19.11 -24.69 30.52
C GLY A 182 18.90 -23.20 30.28
N TRP A 183 18.74 -22.38 31.31
CA TRP A 183 18.59 -20.93 31.15
C TRP A 183 19.94 -20.24 30.93
N THR A 184 20.07 -19.52 29.81
CA THR A 184 21.20 -18.61 29.57
C THR A 184 20.97 -17.28 30.27
N VAL A 185 21.40 -17.15 31.53
CA VAL A 185 21.26 -15.94 32.35
C VAL A 185 22.55 -15.62 33.13
N SER A 186 22.79 -14.33 33.36
CA SER A 186 23.91 -13.85 34.18
C SER A 186 23.49 -13.59 35.62
N GLU A 187 24.43 -13.75 36.54
CA GLU A 187 24.17 -13.51 37.97
C GLU A 187 23.69 -12.07 38.24
N ARG A 188 24.28 -11.09 37.55
CA ARG A 188 23.88 -9.69 37.65
C ARG A 188 22.40 -9.48 37.28
N LEU A 189 21.91 -10.18 36.26
CA LEU A 189 20.50 -10.10 35.85
C LEU A 189 19.58 -10.73 36.91
N VAL A 190 19.95 -11.90 37.43
CA VAL A 190 19.20 -12.59 38.49
C VAL A 190 19.15 -11.74 39.76
N GLY A 191 20.29 -11.18 40.19
CA GLY A 191 20.35 -10.29 41.36
C GLY A 191 19.54 -9.00 41.17
N LYS A 192 19.53 -8.43 39.96
CA LYS A 192 18.67 -7.28 39.63
C LYS A 192 17.18 -7.64 39.77
N LEU A 193 16.76 -8.77 39.19
CA LEU A 193 15.38 -9.25 39.27
C LEU A 193 14.94 -9.55 40.71
N MET A 194 15.80 -10.21 41.51
CA MET A 194 15.54 -10.47 42.92
C MET A 194 15.36 -9.17 43.71
N ARG A 195 16.21 -8.16 43.48
CA ARG A 195 16.11 -6.86 44.15
C ARG A 195 14.83 -6.11 43.78
N GLU A 196 14.48 -6.09 42.49
CA GLU A 196 13.23 -5.47 42.02
C GLU A 196 11.97 -6.13 42.59
N SER A 197 12.05 -7.43 42.92
CA SER A 197 10.94 -8.21 43.49
C SER A 197 10.99 -8.38 45.01
N GLY A 198 11.93 -7.72 45.70
CA GLY A 198 12.07 -7.78 47.16
C GLY A 198 12.51 -9.16 47.70
N LEU A 199 13.11 -10.01 46.86
CA LEU A 199 13.60 -11.34 47.25
C LEU A 199 15.00 -11.21 47.86
N HIS A 200 15.10 -11.39 49.18
CA HIS A 200 16.36 -11.34 49.91
C HIS A 200 16.68 -12.69 50.55
N SER A 201 17.91 -13.17 50.37
CA SER A 201 18.39 -14.37 51.05
C SER A 201 18.33 -14.18 52.56
N SER A 202 17.77 -15.16 53.26
CA SER A 202 17.64 -15.17 54.72
C SER A 202 18.93 -15.56 55.45
N LEU A 203 20.03 -15.80 54.73
CA LEU A 203 21.32 -16.12 55.34
C LEU A 203 21.92 -14.83 55.92
N LYS A 204 22.08 -14.81 57.25
CA LYS A 204 22.85 -13.77 57.93
C LYS A 204 24.29 -13.88 57.46
N ASN A 205 24.83 -12.85 56.82
CA ASN A 205 26.26 -12.81 56.47
C ASN A 205 27.07 -12.98 57.76
N ARG A 206 27.79 -14.09 57.87
CA ARG A 206 28.80 -14.24 58.93
C ARG A 206 29.96 -13.35 58.52
N VAL A 207 30.01 -12.13 59.07
CA VAL A 207 31.19 -11.27 58.95
C VAL A 207 32.31 -12.00 59.69
N THR A 208 33.19 -12.66 58.95
CA THR A 208 34.45 -13.13 59.53
C THR A 208 35.32 -11.89 59.66
N ALA A 209 35.37 -11.30 60.86
CA ALA A 209 36.36 -10.29 61.16
C ALA A 209 37.73 -10.93 60.94
N THR A 210 38.49 -10.41 59.99
CA THR A 210 39.91 -10.76 59.85
C THR A 210 40.60 -10.23 61.10
N ASP A 211 40.87 -11.10 62.07
CA ASP A 211 41.76 -10.77 63.18
C ASP A 211 43.13 -10.48 62.58
N SER A 212 43.41 -9.20 62.40
CA SER A 212 44.69 -8.70 61.93
C SER A 212 45.62 -8.63 63.13
N ASN A 213 46.01 -9.80 63.65
CA ASN A 213 47.16 -9.89 64.53
C ASN A 213 48.41 -9.73 63.65
N HIS A 214 48.79 -8.48 63.40
CA HIS A 214 50.05 -8.12 62.77
C HIS A 214 50.98 -7.58 63.84
N ASP A 215 51.90 -8.45 64.24
CA ASP A 215 53.11 -8.10 64.98
C ASP A 215 54.01 -7.30 64.03
N ARG A 216 53.87 -5.98 64.02
CA ARG A 216 54.76 -5.07 63.30
C ARG A 216 55.42 -4.13 64.31
N PRO A 217 56.75 -4.10 64.42
CA PRO A 217 57.43 -3.19 65.32
C PRO A 217 57.28 -1.76 64.79
N ALA A 218 57.08 -0.82 65.72
CA ALA A 218 56.95 0.59 65.42
C ALA A 218 58.22 1.11 64.70
N PRO A 219 58.08 1.96 63.66
CA PRO A 219 59.23 2.50 62.95
C PRO A 219 60.03 3.46 63.86
N PRO A 220 61.37 3.51 63.73
CA PRO A 220 62.19 4.37 64.57
C PRO A 220 61.95 5.84 64.22
N THR A 221 61.75 6.64 65.26
CA THR A 221 61.63 8.09 65.20
C THR A 221 62.99 8.73 64.90
N CYS A 222 63.06 9.50 63.82
CA CYS A 222 64.03 10.57 63.59
C CYS A 222 63.27 11.78 63.03
#